data_AF-A0A2P6VHT4-F1
#
_entry.id   AF-A0A2P6VHT4-F1
#
_cell.length_a   1.000
_cell.length_b   1.000
_cell.length_c   1.000
_cell.angle_alpha   90.00
_cell.angle_beta   90.00
_cell.angle_gamma   90.00
#
_symmetry.space_group_name_H-M   'P 1'
#
loop_
_entity.id
_entity.type
_entity.pdbx_description
1 polymer ?
#
loop_
_entity_poly.entity_id
_entity_poly.type
_entity_poly.pdbx_seq_one_letter_code
_entity_poly.pdbx_strand_id
1 'polypeptide(L)'
;MRALERLASGLHCVSQAWAWQEEHSSGVASTAGAHAVHVGRCYLQSALMVVQLGCLAFFLLAPQRAWRRHRSWFIGGMRLCVSHEPWMGRTQAGLGRLLNRAASPGVFGAAADWLRVAAGLRLFPLLYASLIFSLPPVAALVQQAAALYLGSAAAGAGTYCATPLLSDALSGARVAVVCGALDSAHGFLPTPLGGSWGGRSKDARPASALTCWLLLSMCWALANALADLRFAPGGVAGDVVGAW
;
A
#
# COMPACT_ATOMS: atom_id res chain seq x y z
N MET A 1 22.61 -2.06 4.78
CA MET A 1 21.69 -1.64 3.69
C MET A 1 21.64 -2.67 2.54
N ARG A 2 22.76 -3.02 1.89
CA ARG A 2 22.80 -4.01 0.79
C ARG A 2 22.19 -5.39 1.11
N ALA A 3 22.26 -5.85 2.36
CA ALA A 3 21.66 -7.12 2.79
C ALA A 3 20.13 -7.05 2.92
N LEU A 4 19.58 -5.89 3.34
CA LEU A 4 18.15 -5.67 3.46
C LEU A 4 17.49 -5.56 2.07
N GLU A 5 18.14 -4.90 1.13
CA GLU A 5 17.68 -4.83 -0.28
C GLU A 5 17.60 -6.23 -0.92
N ARG A 6 18.57 -7.12 -0.63
CA ARG A 6 18.54 -8.50 -1.11
C ARG A 6 17.40 -9.32 -0.48
N LEU A 7 17.10 -9.10 0.80
CA LEU A 7 15.99 -9.77 1.49
C LEU A 7 14.62 -9.31 0.98
N ALA A 8 14.46 -8.03 0.68
CA ALA A 8 13.22 -7.48 0.15
C ALA A 8 12.86 -8.06 -1.22
N SER A 9 13.85 -8.10 -2.13
CA SER A 9 13.70 -8.70 -3.44
C SER A 9 13.41 -10.21 -3.35
N GLY A 10 14.05 -10.90 -2.39
CA GLY A 10 13.78 -12.31 -2.10
C GLY A 10 12.35 -12.56 -1.62
N LEU A 11 11.86 -11.77 -0.67
CA LEU A 11 10.49 -11.89 -0.15
C LEU A 11 9.42 -11.62 -1.22
N HIS A 12 9.68 -10.68 -2.14
CA HIS A 12 8.78 -10.42 -3.26
C HIS A 12 8.73 -11.63 -4.21
N CYS A 13 9.88 -12.18 -4.62
CA CYS A 13 9.95 -13.39 -5.46
C CYS A 13 9.28 -14.60 -4.81
N VAL A 14 9.53 -14.83 -3.51
CA VAL A 14 8.94 -15.95 -2.78
C VAL A 14 7.41 -15.81 -2.68
N SER A 15 6.91 -14.61 -2.41
CA SER A 15 5.45 -14.37 -2.35
C SER A 15 4.75 -14.65 -3.68
N GLN A 16 5.41 -14.35 -4.80
CA GLN A 16 4.86 -14.61 -6.13
C GLN A 16 4.98 -16.08 -6.54
N ALA A 17 6.09 -16.75 -6.20
CA ALA A 17 6.24 -18.19 -6.41
C ALA A 17 5.20 -18.99 -5.61
N TRP A 18 4.90 -18.55 -4.39
CA TRP A 18 3.90 -19.20 -3.54
C TRP A 18 2.47 -19.05 -4.09
N ALA A 19 2.11 -17.85 -4.55
CA ALA A 19 0.82 -17.62 -5.21
C ALA A 19 0.66 -18.42 -6.51
N TRP A 20 1.75 -18.64 -7.25
CA TRP A 20 1.77 -19.46 -8.47
C TRP A 20 1.52 -20.95 -8.17
N GLN A 21 2.09 -21.47 -7.10
CA GLN A 21 1.96 -22.87 -6.70
C GLN A 21 0.54 -23.23 -6.25
N GLU A 22 -0.14 -22.31 -5.56
CA GLU A 22 -1.53 -22.50 -5.10
C GLU A 22 -2.54 -22.49 -6.25
N GLU A 23 -2.26 -21.77 -7.36
CA GLU A 23 -3.12 -21.78 -8.55
C GLU A 23 -2.99 -23.12 -9.32
N HIS A 24 -1.78 -23.70 -9.41
CA HIS A 24 -1.56 -25.00 -10.06
C HIS A 24 -2.11 -26.20 -9.29
N SER A 25 -2.16 -26.14 -7.95
CA SER A 25 -2.67 -27.24 -7.13
C SER A 25 -4.20 -27.39 -7.19
N SER A 26 -4.92 -26.39 -7.70
CA SER A 26 -6.39 -26.35 -7.67
C SER A 26 -7.10 -27.12 -8.81
N GLY A 27 -6.37 -27.76 -9.72
CA GLY A 27 -6.92 -28.78 -10.64
C GLY A 27 -8.01 -28.32 -11.60
N VAL A 28 -8.14 -27.02 -11.87
CA VAL A 28 -9.20 -26.47 -12.75
C VAL A 28 -8.91 -26.84 -14.20
N ALA A 29 -9.81 -27.64 -14.79
CA ALA A 29 -9.72 -28.16 -16.15
C ALA A 29 -9.45 -27.06 -17.20
N SER A 30 -8.51 -27.35 -18.11
CA SER A 30 -8.01 -26.46 -19.15
C SER A 30 -9.07 -26.17 -20.23
N THR A 31 -9.89 -25.14 -20.01
CA THR A 31 -10.59 -24.51 -21.14
C THR A 31 -9.58 -23.63 -21.88
N ALA A 32 -9.59 -23.64 -23.22
CA ALA A 32 -8.64 -22.89 -24.05
C ALA A 32 -8.55 -21.37 -23.71
N GLY A 33 -9.62 -20.80 -23.14
CA GLY A 33 -9.63 -19.43 -22.63
C GLY A 33 -8.75 -19.20 -21.38
N ALA A 34 -8.54 -20.21 -20.54
CA ALA A 34 -7.68 -20.10 -19.36
C ALA A 34 -6.20 -19.90 -19.74
N HIS A 35 -5.74 -20.58 -20.80
CA HIS A 35 -4.35 -20.47 -21.27
C HIS A 35 -3.99 -19.05 -21.72
N ALA A 36 -4.85 -18.36 -22.48
CA ALA A 36 -4.58 -17.00 -22.93
C ALA A 36 -4.46 -16.00 -21.76
N VAL A 37 -5.30 -16.16 -20.73
CA VAL A 37 -5.26 -15.34 -19.52
C VAL A 37 -3.98 -15.60 -18.71
N HIS A 38 -3.54 -16.85 -18.61
CA HIS A 38 -2.30 -17.21 -17.91
C HIS A 38 -1.06 -16.65 -18.62
N VAL A 39 -0.97 -16.76 -19.94
CA VAL A 39 0.17 -16.25 -20.70
C VAL A 39 0.29 -14.73 -20.54
N GLY A 40 -0.83 -14.00 -20.59
CA GLY A 40 -0.84 -12.55 -20.34
C GLY A 40 -0.36 -12.16 -18.94
N ARG A 41 -0.70 -12.95 -17.91
CA ARG A 41 -0.18 -12.76 -16.54
C ARG A 41 1.34 -12.90 -16.48
N CYS A 42 1.88 -13.94 -17.08
CA CYS A 42 3.32 -14.19 -17.08
C CYS A 42 4.10 -13.06 -17.77
N TYR A 43 3.64 -12.55 -18.91
CA TYR A 43 4.29 -11.43 -19.60
C TYR A 43 4.25 -10.14 -18.79
N LEU A 44 3.14 -9.84 -18.13
CA LEU A 44 3.04 -8.62 -17.34
C LEU A 44 3.87 -8.71 -16.06
N GLN A 45 3.89 -9.88 -15.41
CA GLN A 45 4.71 -10.12 -14.22
C GLN A 45 6.20 -10.08 -14.55
N SER A 46 6.62 -10.65 -15.69
CA SER A 46 8.01 -10.55 -16.14
C SER A 46 8.37 -9.10 -16.50
N ALA A 47 7.48 -8.35 -17.15
CA ALA A 47 7.70 -6.93 -17.43
C ALA A 47 7.88 -6.11 -16.13
N LEU A 48 7.06 -6.35 -15.11
CA LEU A 48 7.19 -5.70 -13.80
C LEU A 48 8.53 -6.06 -13.12
N MET A 49 8.93 -7.33 -13.16
CA MET A 49 10.23 -7.76 -12.63
C MET A 49 11.40 -7.10 -13.36
N VAL A 50 11.32 -6.97 -14.69
CA VAL A 50 12.33 -6.28 -15.51
C VAL A 50 12.39 -4.80 -15.12
N VAL A 51 11.25 -4.12 -14.94
CA VAL A 51 11.22 -2.72 -14.49
C VAL A 51 11.82 -2.58 -13.09
N GLN A 52 11.46 -3.46 -12.14
CA GLN A 52 12.02 -3.42 -10.78
C GLN A 52 13.53 -3.67 -10.77
N LEU A 53 14.02 -4.65 -11.53
CA LEU A 53 15.45 -4.93 -11.68
C LEU A 53 16.18 -3.78 -12.38
N GLY A 54 15.59 -3.18 -13.40
CA GLY A 54 16.12 -2.00 -14.07
C GLY A 54 16.22 -0.80 -13.12
N CYS A 55 15.21 -0.58 -12.29
CA CYS A 55 15.25 0.44 -11.25
C CYS A 55 16.37 0.17 -10.25
N LEU A 56 16.50 -1.06 -9.76
CA LEU A 56 17.56 -1.46 -8.83
C LEU A 56 18.96 -1.32 -9.45
N ALA A 57 19.13 -1.73 -10.71
CA ALA A 57 20.39 -1.55 -11.43
C ALA A 57 20.73 -0.07 -11.57
N PHE A 58 19.76 0.78 -11.89
CA PHE A 58 19.96 2.23 -11.93
C PHE A 58 20.37 2.78 -10.55
N PHE A 59 19.75 2.35 -9.45
CA PHE A 59 20.16 2.73 -8.09
C PHE A 59 21.63 2.40 -7.82
N LEU A 60 22.10 1.23 -8.27
CA LEU A 60 23.44 0.73 -8.01
C LEU A 60 24.51 1.37 -8.91
N LEU A 61 24.14 1.75 -10.14
CA LEU A 61 25.07 2.21 -11.17
C LEU A 61 25.06 3.73 -11.38
N ALA A 62 24.01 4.45 -10.94
CA ALA A 62 23.90 5.89 -11.17
C ALA A 62 25.00 6.66 -10.43
N PRO A 63 25.67 7.63 -11.09
CA PRO A 63 26.67 8.47 -10.44
C PRO A 63 26.04 9.26 -9.29
N GLN A 64 26.73 9.30 -8.13
CA GLN A 64 26.24 9.88 -6.88
C GLN A 64 25.65 11.29 -7.02
N ARG A 65 26.20 12.12 -7.92
CA ARG A 65 25.71 13.48 -8.19
C ARG A 65 24.31 13.47 -8.81
N ALA A 66 24.10 12.64 -9.84
CA ALA A 66 22.78 12.50 -10.48
C ALA A 66 21.78 11.88 -9.50
N TRP A 67 22.24 10.89 -8.72
CA TRP A 67 21.44 10.26 -7.68
C TRP A 67 20.85 11.28 -6.70
N ARG A 68 21.67 12.14 -6.09
CA ARG A 68 21.18 13.15 -5.12
C ARG A 68 20.16 14.10 -5.72
N ARG A 69 20.36 14.55 -6.96
CA ARG A 69 19.48 15.51 -7.62
C ARG A 69 18.10 14.92 -7.94
N HIS A 70 18.05 13.64 -8.31
CA HIS A 70 16.83 12.98 -8.79
C HIS A 70 16.25 11.96 -7.81
N ARG A 71 16.83 11.83 -6.61
CA ARG A 71 16.47 10.83 -5.59
C ARG A 71 14.98 10.82 -5.28
N SER A 72 14.37 11.98 -5.04
CA SER A 72 12.94 12.08 -4.68
C SER A 72 12.02 11.60 -5.81
N TRP A 73 12.30 12.01 -7.05
CA TRP A 73 11.57 11.58 -8.24
C TRP A 73 11.70 10.08 -8.46
N PHE A 74 12.91 9.53 -8.26
CA PHE A 74 13.15 8.12 -8.49
C PHE A 74 12.48 7.24 -7.44
N ILE A 75 12.62 7.57 -6.15
CA ILE A 75 11.96 6.82 -5.07
C ILE A 75 10.44 6.94 -5.20
N GLY A 76 9.93 8.15 -5.46
CA GLY A 76 8.50 8.38 -5.65
C GLY A 76 7.95 7.59 -6.83
N GLY A 77 8.62 7.66 -7.98
CA GLY A 77 8.29 6.90 -9.18
C GLY A 77 8.31 5.39 -8.93
N MET A 78 9.36 4.87 -8.30
CA MET A 78 9.47 3.44 -7.94
C MET A 78 8.30 3.00 -7.05
N ARG A 79 7.97 3.77 -6.02
CA ARG A 79 6.84 3.43 -5.13
C ARG A 79 5.50 3.47 -5.85
N LEU A 80 5.30 4.44 -6.75
CA LEU A 80 4.11 4.49 -7.58
C LEU A 80 4.06 3.29 -8.53
N CYS A 81 5.16 2.89 -9.14
CA CYS A 81 5.22 1.68 -9.98
C CYS A 81 4.88 0.41 -9.19
N VAL A 82 5.40 0.26 -7.97
CA VAL A 82 5.06 -0.88 -7.09
C VAL A 82 3.59 -0.83 -6.64
N SER A 83 3.05 0.37 -6.45
CA SER A 83 1.63 0.61 -6.13
C SER A 83 0.72 0.52 -7.35
N HIS A 84 1.25 0.55 -8.56
CA HIS A 84 0.48 0.57 -9.79
C HIS A 84 0.62 -0.79 -10.48
N GLU A 85 0.16 -1.83 -9.80
CA GLU A 85 0.04 -3.13 -10.45
C GLU A 85 -1.25 -3.11 -11.28
N PRO A 86 -1.21 -3.27 -12.61
CA PRO A 86 -2.41 -3.17 -13.46
C PRO A 86 -3.51 -4.17 -13.09
N TRP A 87 -3.17 -5.19 -12.30
CA TRP A 87 -4.06 -6.21 -11.76
C TRP A 87 -4.92 -5.73 -10.59
N MET A 88 -4.67 -4.53 -10.07
CA MET A 88 -5.45 -3.96 -8.95
C MET A 88 -6.94 -3.83 -9.27
N GLY A 89 -7.32 -3.72 -10.55
CA GLY A 89 -8.73 -3.75 -10.95
C GLY A 89 -9.43 -5.10 -10.72
N ARG A 90 -8.71 -6.18 -10.36
CA ARG A 90 -9.28 -7.52 -10.15
C ARG A 90 -9.01 -8.02 -8.73
N THR A 91 -9.93 -7.72 -7.83
CA THR A 91 -9.92 -8.25 -6.44
C THR A 91 -9.96 -9.78 -6.38
N GLN A 92 -10.33 -10.45 -7.46
CA GLN A 92 -10.40 -11.92 -7.53
C GLN A 92 -9.05 -12.62 -7.74
N ALA A 93 -7.92 -11.92 -7.81
CA ALA A 93 -6.60 -12.54 -8.03
C ALA A 93 -5.56 -12.13 -6.97
N GLY A 94 -4.58 -13.02 -6.75
CA GLY A 94 -3.45 -12.80 -5.83
C GLY A 94 -3.86 -12.39 -4.41
N LEU A 95 -3.11 -11.46 -3.82
CA LEU A 95 -3.41 -10.91 -2.49
C LEU A 95 -4.75 -10.17 -2.41
N GLY A 96 -5.30 -9.71 -3.55
CA GLY A 96 -6.63 -9.09 -3.60
C GLY A 96 -7.75 -10.03 -3.14
N ARG A 97 -7.57 -11.36 -3.29
CA ARG A 97 -8.54 -12.37 -2.83
C ARG A 97 -8.78 -12.31 -1.34
N LEU A 98 -7.81 -11.84 -0.55
CA LEU A 98 -7.96 -11.68 0.90
C LEU A 98 -9.07 -10.70 1.26
N LEU A 99 -9.33 -9.71 0.40
CA LEU A 99 -10.41 -8.73 0.57
C LEU A 99 -11.79 -9.29 0.23
N ASN A 100 -11.86 -10.42 -0.49
CA ASN A 100 -13.13 -11.08 -0.82
C ASN A 100 -13.69 -11.97 0.30
N ARG A 101 -13.00 -12.07 1.44
CA ARG A 101 -13.52 -12.74 2.63
C ARG A 101 -14.36 -11.77 3.45
N ALA A 102 -15.45 -12.25 4.06
CA ALA A 102 -16.24 -11.45 5.01
C ALA A 102 -15.42 -11.10 6.26
N ALA A 103 -15.83 -10.05 6.96
CA ALA A 103 -15.18 -9.63 8.20
C ALA A 103 -15.30 -10.72 9.27
N SER A 104 -14.22 -10.96 10.01
CA SER A 104 -14.17 -11.96 11.07
C SER A 104 -14.58 -11.34 12.41
N PRO A 105 -15.48 -11.96 13.19
CA PRO A 105 -15.92 -11.41 14.48
C PRO A 105 -14.81 -11.43 15.54
N GLY A 106 -14.98 -10.63 16.60
CA GLY A 106 -14.05 -10.53 17.73
C GLY A 106 -12.82 -9.65 17.49
N VAL A 107 -12.01 -9.46 18.54
CA VAL A 107 -10.81 -8.59 18.52
C VAL A 107 -9.67 -9.19 17.71
N PHE A 108 -9.44 -10.51 17.83
CA PHE A 108 -8.46 -11.21 17.01
C PHE A 108 -8.87 -11.25 15.53
N GLY A 109 -10.17 -11.40 15.27
CA GLY A 109 -10.73 -11.26 13.93
C GLY A 109 -10.47 -9.87 13.35
N ALA A 110 -10.67 -8.82 14.15
CA ALA A 110 -10.35 -7.44 13.74
C ALA A 110 -8.88 -7.27 13.36
N ALA A 111 -7.95 -7.77 14.18
CA ALA A 111 -6.52 -7.69 13.89
C ALA A 111 -6.15 -8.47 12.60
N ALA A 112 -6.72 -9.66 12.41
CA ALA A 112 -6.53 -10.45 11.21
C ALA A 112 -7.11 -9.74 9.97
N ASP A 113 -8.27 -9.10 10.09
CA ASP A 113 -8.87 -8.32 9.00
C ASP A 113 -8.00 -7.11 8.63
N TRP A 114 -7.44 -6.39 9.61
CA TRP A 114 -6.47 -5.32 9.35
C TRP A 114 -5.23 -5.81 8.61
N LEU A 115 -4.69 -6.98 8.99
CA LEU A 115 -3.58 -7.61 8.27
C LEU A 115 -3.97 -8.01 6.85
N ARG A 116 -5.18 -8.55 6.64
CA ARG A 116 -5.72 -8.87 5.30
C ARG A 116 -5.88 -7.62 4.45
N VAL A 117 -6.39 -6.53 5.02
CA VAL A 117 -6.51 -5.23 4.35
C VAL A 117 -5.13 -4.71 3.97
N ALA A 118 -4.17 -4.71 4.91
CA ALA A 118 -2.80 -4.27 4.65
C ALA A 118 -2.10 -5.13 3.59
N ALA A 119 -2.31 -6.45 3.59
CA ALA A 119 -1.77 -7.36 2.58
C ALA A 119 -2.45 -7.17 1.21
N GLY A 120 -3.78 -7.11 1.19
CA GLY A 120 -4.59 -6.99 -0.04
C GLY A 120 -4.40 -5.66 -0.74
N LEU A 121 -4.19 -4.58 0.02
CA LEU A 121 -3.83 -3.25 -0.48
C LEU A 121 -2.32 -3.07 -0.66
N ARG A 122 -1.52 -4.09 -0.35
CA ARG A 122 -0.05 -4.09 -0.49
C ARG A 122 0.63 -2.96 0.26
N LEU A 123 0.13 -2.65 1.45
CA LEU A 123 0.73 -1.66 2.33
C LEU A 123 2.08 -2.13 2.89
N PHE A 124 2.32 -3.43 3.01
CA PHE A 124 3.60 -3.94 3.54
C PHE A 124 4.82 -3.57 2.68
N PRO A 125 4.85 -3.82 1.35
CA PRO A 125 5.92 -3.33 0.49
C PRO A 125 6.12 -1.81 0.58
N LEU A 126 5.03 -1.05 0.74
CA LEU A 126 5.07 0.40 0.84
C LEU A 126 5.62 0.91 2.15
N LEU A 127 5.18 0.31 3.27
CA LEU A 127 5.75 0.51 4.60
C LEU A 127 7.25 0.22 4.57
N TYR A 128 7.63 -0.93 4.02
CA TYR A 128 9.02 -1.34 3.92
C TYR A 128 9.86 -0.35 3.08
N ALA A 129 9.35 0.06 1.91
CA ALA A 129 10.00 1.08 1.08
C ALA A 129 10.09 2.43 1.81
N SER A 130 9.10 2.79 2.63
CA SER A 130 9.05 3.99 3.47
C SER A 130 10.11 3.98 4.56
N LEU A 131 10.35 2.82 5.17
CA LEU A 131 11.39 2.65 6.18
C LEU A 131 12.81 2.70 5.62
N ILE A 132 13.02 2.29 4.37
CA ILE A 132 14.35 2.32 3.73
C ILE A 132 14.64 3.68 3.12
N PHE A 133 13.65 4.29 2.46
CA PHE A 133 13.84 5.49 1.67
C PHE A 133 13.07 6.66 2.27
N SER A 134 13.72 7.50 3.08
CA SER A 134 13.06 8.73 3.51
C SER A 134 12.79 9.65 2.30
N LEU A 135 11.57 10.18 2.22
CA LEU A 135 11.18 11.24 1.29
C LEU A 135 10.91 12.52 2.09
N PRO A 136 11.12 13.70 1.49
CA PRO A 136 10.64 14.93 2.08
C PRO A 136 9.10 14.89 2.18
N PRO A 137 8.50 15.50 3.22
CA PRO A 137 7.07 15.35 3.55
C PRO A 137 6.17 15.78 2.39
N VAL A 138 6.54 16.83 1.67
CA VAL A 138 5.79 17.30 0.48
C VAL A 138 5.77 16.24 -0.62
N ALA A 139 6.90 15.57 -0.89
CA ALA A 139 6.94 14.52 -1.90
C ALA A 139 6.15 13.28 -1.45
N ALA A 140 6.17 12.96 -0.16
CA ALA A 140 5.37 11.88 0.41
C ALA A 140 3.86 12.15 0.25
N LEU A 141 3.40 13.39 0.51
CA LEU A 141 2.01 13.80 0.30
C LEU A 141 1.59 13.71 -1.18
N VAL A 142 2.42 14.21 -2.09
CA VAL A 142 2.16 14.12 -3.54
C VAL A 142 2.08 12.65 -3.97
N GLN A 143 2.97 11.81 -3.47
CA GLN A 143 2.98 10.39 -3.78
C GLN A 143 1.76 9.67 -3.20
N GLN A 144 1.32 10.01 -1.99
CA GLN A 144 0.10 9.47 -1.39
C GLN A 144 -1.13 9.88 -2.21
N ALA A 145 -1.24 11.15 -2.58
CA ALA A 145 -2.32 11.65 -3.42
C ALA A 145 -2.35 10.95 -4.78
N ALA A 146 -1.18 10.74 -5.40
CA ALA A 146 -1.06 10.00 -6.65
C ALA A 146 -1.44 8.52 -6.48
N ALA A 147 -0.96 7.84 -5.44
CA ALA A 147 -1.29 6.44 -5.19
C ALA A 147 -2.80 6.24 -4.92
N LEU A 148 -3.39 7.14 -4.14
CA LEU A 148 -4.83 7.18 -3.87
C LEU A 148 -5.63 7.44 -5.15
N TYR A 149 -5.23 8.45 -5.93
CA TYR A 149 -5.84 8.76 -7.22
C TYR A 149 -5.79 7.54 -8.15
N LEU A 150 -4.62 6.94 -8.33
CA LEU A 150 -4.44 5.76 -9.18
C LEU A 150 -5.26 4.57 -8.67
N GLY A 151 -5.28 4.31 -7.36
CA GLY A 151 -6.11 3.26 -6.76
C GLY A 151 -7.60 3.47 -6.99
N SER A 152 -8.07 4.73 -7.00
CA SER A 152 -9.46 5.07 -7.25
C SER A 152 -9.85 5.08 -8.74
N ALA A 153 -8.99 5.62 -9.59
CA ALA A 153 -9.25 5.84 -11.01
C ALA A 153 -9.01 4.56 -11.83
N ALA A 154 -7.91 3.85 -11.58
CA ALA A 154 -7.55 2.65 -12.34
C ALA A 154 -8.43 1.44 -12.00
N ALA A 155 -9.00 1.41 -10.79
CA ALA A 155 -9.81 0.29 -10.32
C ALA A 155 -11.30 0.43 -10.70
N GLY A 156 -11.66 1.42 -11.52
CA GLY A 156 -13.05 1.73 -11.85
C GLY A 156 -13.86 2.03 -10.60
N ALA A 157 -13.36 2.91 -9.71
CA ALA A 157 -13.99 3.52 -8.52
C ALA A 157 -14.73 2.62 -7.50
N GLY A 158 -14.97 1.33 -7.78
CA GLY A 158 -15.84 0.48 -6.99
C GLY A 158 -15.24 -0.86 -6.63
N THR A 159 -14.18 -1.33 -7.29
CA THR A 159 -13.75 -2.73 -7.11
C THR A 159 -13.23 -3.03 -5.70
N TYR A 160 -12.36 -2.19 -5.13
CA TYR A 160 -11.88 -2.39 -3.76
C TYR A 160 -12.94 -2.10 -2.70
N CYS A 161 -13.63 -0.96 -2.81
CA CYS A 161 -14.63 -0.58 -1.82
C CYS A 161 -15.90 -1.43 -1.87
N ALA A 162 -16.16 -2.13 -2.99
CA ALA A 162 -17.21 -3.14 -3.10
C ALA A 162 -16.75 -4.54 -2.66
N THR A 163 -15.50 -4.72 -2.23
CA THR A 163 -15.10 -6.02 -1.68
C THR A 163 -15.93 -6.37 -0.45
N PRO A 164 -16.30 -7.65 -0.26
CA PRO A 164 -17.01 -8.12 0.91
C PRO A 164 -16.41 -7.63 2.23
N LEU A 165 -15.08 -7.63 2.37
CA LEU A 165 -14.45 -7.21 3.62
C LEU A 165 -14.68 -5.72 3.93
N LEU A 166 -14.63 -4.85 2.92
CA LEU A 166 -14.75 -3.40 3.10
C LEU A 166 -16.19 -2.89 3.04
N SER A 167 -17.08 -3.64 2.40
CA SER A 167 -18.52 -3.35 2.39
C SER A 167 -19.27 -3.92 3.60
N ASP A 168 -18.61 -4.77 4.41
CA ASP A 168 -19.19 -5.33 5.64
C ASP A 168 -19.50 -4.24 6.68
N ALA A 169 -20.68 -4.33 7.30
CA ALA A 169 -21.12 -3.39 8.33
C ALA A 169 -20.20 -3.39 9.57
N LEU A 170 -19.62 -4.56 9.92
CA LEU A 170 -18.68 -4.69 11.04
C LEU A 170 -17.38 -3.94 10.76
N SER A 171 -16.87 -4.02 9.52
CA SER A 171 -15.73 -3.22 9.09
C SER A 171 -16.06 -1.73 9.19
N GLY A 172 -17.21 -1.31 8.67
CA GLY A 172 -17.66 0.09 8.80
C GLY A 172 -17.71 0.59 10.25
N ALA A 173 -18.26 -0.21 11.17
CA ALA A 173 -18.30 0.13 12.60
C ALA A 173 -16.89 0.26 13.20
N ARG A 174 -15.97 -0.64 12.87
CA ARG A 174 -14.57 -0.58 13.33
C ARG A 174 -13.84 0.66 12.80
N VAL A 175 -14.04 1.00 11.52
CA VAL A 175 -13.46 2.23 10.94
C VAL A 175 -14.00 3.46 11.65
N ALA A 176 -15.31 3.53 11.92
CA ALA A 176 -15.92 4.64 12.64
C ALA A 176 -15.31 4.82 14.05
N VAL A 177 -15.04 3.73 14.77
CA VAL A 177 -14.36 3.78 16.07
C VAL A 177 -12.94 4.31 15.94
N VAL A 178 -12.17 3.84 14.95
CA VAL A 178 -10.80 4.32 14.71
C VAL A 178 -10.79 5.81 14.34
N CYS A 179 -11.67 6.23 13.43
CA CYS A 179 -11.84 7.64 13.09
C CYS A 179 -12.22 8.48 14.32
N GLY A 180 -13.18 8.04 15.13
CA GLY A 180 -13.54 8.76 16.36
C GLY A 180 -12.39 8.84 17.38
N ALA A 181 -11.58 7.79 17.50
CA ALA A 181 -10.38 7.80 18.34
C ALA A 181 -9.33 8.79 17.83
N LEU A 182 -9.19 8.93 16.51
CA LEU A 182 -8.26 9.87 15.91
C LEU A 182 -8.75 11.31 15.96
N ASP A 183 -10.05 11.55 15.75
CA ASP A 183 -10.66 12.87 15.92
C ASP A 183 -10.49 13.36 17.37
N SER A 184 -10.66 12.47 18.35
CA SER A 184 -10.40 12.78 19.74
C SER A 184 -8.91 12.98 20.03
N ALA A 185 -8.01 12.18 19.43
CA ALA A 185 -6.56 12.38 19.52
C ALA A 185 -6.11 13.73 18.93
N HIS A 186 -6.71 14.16 17.82
CA HIS A 186 -6.46 15.45 17.21
C HIS A 186 -6.87 16.62 18.10
N GLY A 187 -7.87 16.45 18.96
CA GLY A 187 -8.20 17.44 19.98
C GLY A 187 -7.06 17.72 20.97
N PHE A 188 -6.13 16.79 21.15
CA PHE A 188 -4.97 16.94 22.03
C PHE A 188 -3.73 17.49 21.32
N LEU A 189 -3.67 17.41 19.99
CA LEU A 189 -2.56 17.94 19.20
C LEU A 189 -2.93 19.34 18.71
N PRO A 190 -2.14 20.38 19.02
CA PRO A 190 -2.39 21.71 18.48
C PRO A 190 -2.12 21.68 16.96
N THR A 191 -3.16 21.41 16.17
CA THR A 191 -3.09 21.51 14.72
C THR A 191 -3.36 22.97 14.32
N PRO A 192 -2.44 23.61 13.56
CA PRO A 192 -2.61 25.00 13.13
C PRO A 192 -3.74 25.19 12.10
N LEU A 193 -4.35 24.10 11.64
CA LEU A 193 -5.44 24.07 10.67
C LEU A 193 -6.68 23.52 11.38
N GLY A 194 -7.45 24.41 12.02
CA GLY A 194 -8.68 24.10 12.77
C GLY A 194 -9.86 23.64 11.91
N GLY A 195 -9.63 22.70 10.99
CA GLY A 195 -10.67 22.07 10.20
C GLY A 195 -11.29 20.91 10.96
N SER A 196 -12.42 21.14 11.62
CA SER A 196 -13.25 20.05 12.15
C SER A 196 -13.79 19.22 10.97
N TRP A 197 -13.34 17.97 10.83
CA TRP A 197 -13.88 17.03 9.84
C TRP A 197 -15.32 16.56 10.16
N GLY A 198 -15.90 16.99 11.29
CA GLY A 198 -17.21 16.58 11.81
C GLY A 198 -18.44 17.13 11.09
N GLY A 199 -18.29 17.66 9.87
CA GLY A 199 -19.43 18.07 9.05
C GLY A 199 -20.26 16.86 8.65
N ARG A 200 -21.30 16.56 9.43
CA ARG A 200 -22.28 15.49 9.21
C ARG A 200 -23.01 15.75 7.88
N SER A 201 -22.42 15.35 6.77
CA SER A 201 -23.01 15.50 5.44
C SER A 201 -24.33 14.72 5.39
N LYS A 202 -25.43 15.41 5.10
CA LYS A 202 -26.77 14.82 4.92
C LYS A 202 -26.91 14.10 3.58
N ASP A 203 -25.90 14.16 2.71
CA ASP A 203 -25.95 13.50 1.42
C ASP A 203 -25.67 12.02 1.60
N ALA A 204 -26.70 11.19 1.37
CA ALA A 204 -26.64 9.74 1.29
C ALA A 204 -25.84 9.25 0.06
N ARG A 205 -24.68 9.87 -0.22
CA ARG A 205 -23.63 9.17 -0.98
C ARG A 205 -23.31 7.88 -0.21
N PRO A 206 -22.98 6.79 -0.91
CA PRO A 206 -22.71 5.52 -0.24
C PRO A 206 -21.55 5.74 0.74
N ALA A 207 -21.88 5.79 2.03
CA ALA A 207 -20.93 6.07 3.11
C ALA A 207 -19.69 5.16 3.01
N SER A 208 -19.88 3.94 2.48
CA SER A 208 -18.85 2.96 2.20
C SER A 208 -17.69 3.47 1.33
N ALA A 209 -17.94 4.29 0.30
CA ALA A 209 -16.88 4.76 -0.59
C ALA A 209 -15.96 5.78 0.11
N LEU A 210 -16.54 6.70 0.88
CA LEU A 210 -15.78 7.70 1.62
C LEU A 210 -15.06 7.07 2.82
N THR A 211 -15.69 6.13 3.51
CA THR A 211 -15.07 5.33 4.59
C THR A 211 -13.89 4.50 4.07
N CYS A 212 -14.02 3.88 2.90
CA CYS A 212 -12.94 3.15 2.23
C CYS A 212 -11.75 4.06 1.90
N TRP A 213 -12.03 5.25 1.34
CA TRP A 213 -11.02 6.27 1.05
C TRP A 213 -10.30 6.78 2.29
N LEU A 214 -11.05 7.04 3.37
CA LEU A 214 -10.50 7.42 4.65
C LEU A 214 -9.57 6.34 5.18
N LEU A 215 -10.01 5.07 5.20
CA LEU A 215 -9.20 3.97 5.67
C LEU A 215 -7.89 3.84 4.87
N LEU A 216 -7.96 3.94 3.54
CA LEU A 216 -6.79 3.96 2.67
C LEU A 216 -5.83 5.10 3.07
N SER A 217 -6.33 6.34 3.14
CA SER A 217 -5.52 7.49 3.53
C SER A 217 -4.89 7.34 4.91
N MET A 218 -5.63 6.78 5.88
CA MET A 218 -5.18 6.55 7.25
C MET A 218 -4.03 5.54 7.30
N CYS A 219 -4.16 4.40 6.64
CA CYS A 219 -3.10 3.41 6.64
C CYS A 219 -1.83 3.93 5.96
N TRP A 220 -1.98 4.74 4.91
CA TRP A 220 -0.87 5.42 4.24
C TRP A 220 -0.22 6.50 5.11
N ALA A 221 -1.02 7.27 5.86
CA ALA A 221 -0.51 8.29 6.78
C ALA A 221 0.23 7.65 7.95
N LEU A 222 -0.33 6.60 8.55
CA LEU A 222 0.31 5.83 9.61
C LEU A 222 1.66 5.25 9.15
N ALA A 223 1.71 4.73 7.93
CA ALA A 223 2.93 4.20 7.34
C ALA A 223 4.07 5.23 7.26
N ASN A 224 3.74 6.47 6.88
CA ASN A 224 4.71 7.55 6.81
C ASN A 224 5.06 8.10 8.19
N ALA A 225 4.09 8.25 9.09
CA ALA A 225 4.34 8.70 10.46
C ALA A 225 5.30 7.75 11.21
N LEU A 226 5.12 6.44 11.05
CA LEU A 226 6.03 5.43 11.61
C LEU A 226 7.44 5.53 11.03
N ALA A 227 7.57 5.93 9.76
CA ALA A 227 8.88 6.17 9.15
C ALA A 227 9.54 7.45 9.70
N ASP A 228 8.76 8.52 9.93
CA ASP A 228 9.25 9.80 10.44
C ASP A 228 9.66 9.75 11.92
N LEU A 229 8.99 8.96 12.75
CA LEU A 229 9.38 8.76 14.16
C LEU A 229 10.81 8.24 14.32
N ARG A 230 11.35 7.56 13.30
CA ARG A 230 12.74 7.10 13.29
C ARG A 230 13.76 8.23 13.11
N PHE A 231 13.35 9.37 12.56
CA PHE A 231 14.22 10.49 12.22
C PHE A 231 14.00 11.72 13.12
N ALA A 232 13.12 11.63 14.12
CA ALA A 232 12.94 12.70 15.08
C ALA A 232 14.29 12.97 15.81
N PRO A 233 14.82 14.21 15.75
CA PRO A 233 16.20 14.55 16.15
C PRO A 233 16.52 14.44 17.65
N GLY A 234 15.65 13.79 18.44
CA GLY A 234 15.85 13.54 19.88
C GLY A 234 16.11 12.08 20.26
N GLY A 235 16.03 11.14 19.31
CA GLY A 235 16.31 9.73 19.58
C GLY A 235 17.80 9.43 19.48
N VAL A 236 18.45 9.27 20.65
CA VAL A 236 19.74 8.65 21.06
C VAL A 236 20.46 7.71 20.05
N ALA A 237 20.55 8.07 18.78
CA ALA A 237 21.33 7.40 17.75
C ALA A 237 22.40 8.39 17.29
N GLY A 238 23.45 8.51 18.12
CA GLY A 238 24.56 9.41 17.89
C GLY A 238 25.20 9.26 16.51
N ASP A 239 25.59 10.40 15.94
CA ASP A 239 26.81 10.65 15.18
C ASP A 239 27.22 9.75 14.00
N VAL A 240 26.37 8.84 13.50
CA VAL A 240 26.74 7.98 12.35
C VAL A 240 26.30 8.56 10.99
N VAL A 241 25.58 9.69 10.96
CA VAL A 241 25.13 10.32 9.68
C VAL A 241 25.99 11.54 9.30
N GLY A 242 27.27 11.49 9.65
CA GLY A 242 28.28 12.49 9.27
C GLY A 242 29.15 12.08 8.08
N ALA A 243 28.66 11.28 7.12
CA ALA A 243 29.40 10.97 5.89
C ALA A 243 28.53 10.32 4.80
N TRP A 244 27.40 10.95 4.45
CA TRP A 244 26.73 10.68 3.17
C TRP A 244 26.35 11.99 2.51
#